data_AF-A0A514WXI4-F1
#
_entry.id   AF-A0A514WXI4-F1
#
_cell.length_a   1.000
_cell.length_b   1.000
_cell.length_c   1.000
_cell.angle_alpha   90.00
_cell.angle_beta   90.00
_cell.angle_gamma   90.00
#
_symmetry.space_group_name_H-M   'P 1'
#
loop_
_entity.id
_entity.type
_entity.pdbx_description
1 polymer ?
#
loop_
_entity_poly.entity_id
_entity_poly.type
_entity_poly.pdbx_seq_one_letter_code
_entity_poly.pdbx_strand_id
1 'polypeptide(L)'
;MKNLKLFLTASFVSLALAACSYPMEEIGLFKTGKNGLPDIGSFSYDQTISFDVLKTTSLRSCLECHTTGRNAMGTAEQALALKGKILDEVNSNQMPPKASGYKSLTDCEKQILESWFDDQASGRPSGKIKDLPKCAGQSAPPVETKPDITKLPVTFENLQKYIIAPKCLSCHAHDVEDVETVLDSVAAMKEHGVLADTAEESKLYKIVLPTAKRQMPPLKSGLPRLTADETAFLKTWIDNGAHE
;
A
#
# COMPACT_ATOMS: atom_id res chain seq x y z
N MET A 1 9.76 59.33 46.66
CA MET A 1 8.68 58.61 45.96
C MET A 1 9.31 57.63 45.00
N LYS A 2 9.20 56.32 45.29
CA LYS A 2 9.85 55.23 44.56
C LYS A 2 8.92 54.75 43.43
N ASN A 3 9.42 54.71 42.19
CA ASN A 3 8.75 54.05 41.06
C ASN A 3 9.62 52.88 40.61
N LEU A 4 9.20 51.67 40.99
CA LEU A 4 9.77 50.40 40.54
C LEU A 4 8.93 49.90 39.36
N LYS A 5 9.46 50.00 38.14
CA LYS A 5 8.83 49.42 36.94
C LYS A 5 9.28 47.98 36.79
N LEU A 6 8.35 47.05 37.04
CA LEU A 6 8.50 45.62 36.81
C LEU A 6 8.18 45.33 35.33
N PHE A 7 9.19 44.98 34.53
CA PHE A 7 8.99 44.48 33.17
C PHE A 7 8.93 42.95 33.22
N LEU A 8 7.75 42.39 32.97
CA LEU A 8 7.52 40.96 32.84
C LEU A 8 7.67 40.59 31.35
N THR A 9 8.80 40.00 30.96
CA THR A 9 8.98 39.41 29.64
C THR A 9 8.61 37.93 29.70
N ALA A 10 7.41 37.58 29.23
CA ALA A 10 6.99 36.19 29.08
C ALA A 10 7.59 35.62 27.78
N SER A 11 8.62 34.79 27.91
CA SER A 11 9.12 33.95 26.82
C SER A 11 8.11 32.82 26.54
N PHE A 12 7.36 32.95 25.45
CA PHE A 12 6.63 31.84 24.85
C PHE A 12 7.64 30.91 24.16
N VAL A 13 7.99 29.82 24.84
CA VAL A 13 8.70 28.69 24.23
C VAL A 13 7.66 27.92 23.42
N SER A 14 7.60 28.19 22.11
CA SER A 14 6.82 27.40 21.17
C SER A 14 7.46 26.03 21.00
N LEU A 15 6.99 25.06 21.78
CA LEU A 15 7.36 23.66 21.66
C LEU A 15 6.66 23.07 20.42
N ALA A 16 7.30 23.17 19.26
CA ALA A 16 6.86 22.50 18.05
C ALA A 16 7.13 21.00 18.19
N LEU A 17 6.19 20.27 18.79
CA LEU A 17 6.13 18.82 18.71
C LEU A 17 5.78 18.45 17.26
N ALA A 18 6.80 18.18 16.46
CA ALA A 18 6.66 17.42 15.21
C ALA A 18 6.31 15.97 15.58
N ALA A 19 5.07 15.75 16.01
CA ALA A 19 4.51 14.42 16.21
C ALA A 19 4.40 13.77 14.84
N CYS A 20 5.27 12.80 14.57
CA CYS A 20 4.88 11.73 13.66
C CYS A 20 3.72 11.01 14.33
N SER A 21 2.61 10.88 13.61
CA SER A 21 1.48 10.03 13.94
C SER A 21 1.95 8.57 14.08
N TYR A 22 2.41 8.23 15.27
CA TYR A 22 2.65 6.87 15.78
C TYR A 22 2.00 6.74 17.18
N PRO A 23 0.65 6.85 17.30
CA PRO A 23 0.01 6.11 18.36
C PRO A 23 -1.37 5.57 17.94
N MET A 24 -1.43 4.58 17.06
CA MET A 24 -2.66 3.77 16.87
C MET A 24 -2.40 2.27 16.64
N GLU A 25 -1.14 1.81 16.68
CA GLU A 25 -0.82 0.39 16.45
C GLU A 25 -1.02 -0.52 17.68
N GLU A 26 -1.23 0.04 18.88
CA GLU A 26 -1.49 -0.75 20.11
C GLU A 26 -2.93 -1.27 20.25
N ILE A 27 -3.88 -0.85 19.40
CA ILE A 27 -5.29 -1.30 19.48
C ILE A 27 -5.62 -2.52 18.61
N GLY A 28 -4.64 -3.14 17.94
CA GLY A 28 -4.84 -4.43 17.26
C GLY A 28 -5.91 -4.41 16.15
N LEU A 29 -6.12 -3.25 15.51
CA LEU A 29 -7.18 -3.04 14.51
C LEU A 29 -6.82 -3.56 13.11
N PHE A 30 -5.53 -3.70 12.77
CA PHE A 30 -5.07 -4.36 11.55
C PHE A 30 -4.89 -5.87 11.78
N LYS A 31 -5.97 -6.57 12.14
CA LYS A 31 -5.97 -8.03 11.98
C LYS A 31 -6.06 -8.32 10.48
N THR A 32 -4.91 -8.53 9.83
CA THR A 32 -4.79 -9.16 8.50
C THR A 32 -5.28 -10.62 8.48
N GLY A 33 -6.01 -11.06 9.51
CA GLY A 33 -6.28 -12.44 9.82
C GLY A 33 -7.41 -13.12 9.05
N LYS A 34 -8.01 -12.50 8.02
CA LYS A 34 -9.04 -13.19 7.20
C LYS A 34 -9.05 -12.87 5.71
N ASN A 35 -8.60 -11.69 5.30
CA ASN A 35 -8.51 -11.33 3.88
C ASN A 35 -7.04 -11.39 3.49
N GLY A 36 -6.59 -12.59 3.08
CA GLY A 36 -5.19 -12.88 2.76
C GLY A 36 -4.53 -11.72 2.03
N LEU A 37 -3.56 -11.08 2.71
CA LEU A 37 -2.60 -10.21 2.06
C LEU A 37 -2.05 -10.98 0.85
N PRO A 38 -1.98 -10.37 -0.34
CA PRO A 38 -1.54 -11.07 -1.54
C PRO A 38 -0.20 -11.74 -1.24
N ASP A 39 -0.04 -13.01 -1.57
CA ASP A 39 1.26 -13.66 -1.35
C ASP A 39 2.33 -12.95 -2.21
N ILE A 40 3.57 -13.04 -1.76
CA ILE A 40 4.75 -12.31 -2.26
C ILE A 40 4.76 -12.29 -3.81
N GLY A 41 5.00 -11.11 -4.40
CA GLY A 41 4.91 -10.91 -5.84
C GLY A 41 5.79 -11.87 -6.64
N SER A 42 5.31 -12.28 -7.81
CA SER A 42 6.04 -13.18 -8.69
C SER A 42 7.30 -12.53 -9.25
N PHE A 43 8.45 -13.10 -8.95
CA PHE A 43 9.71 -12.77 -9.63
C PHE A 43 10.20 -14.00 -10.40
N SER A 44 10.86 -13.75 -11.54
CA SER A 44 11.54 -14.81 -12.28
C SER A 44 12.93 -15.05 -11.67
N TYR A 45 13.29 -16.29 -11.40
CA TYR A 45 14.61 -16.65 -10.88
C TYR A 45 15.74 -16.22 -11.81
N ASP A 46 15.49 -16.18 -13.12
CA ASP A 46 16.51 -15.76 -14.10
C ASP A 46 16.59 -14.24 -14.27
N GLN A 47 15.75 -13.47 -13.56
CA GLN A 47 15.73 -12.01 -13.63
C GLN A 47 16.96 -11.42 -12.93
N THR A 48 17.54 -10.39 -13.56
CA THR A 48 18.57 -9.55 -12.95
C THR A 48 17.97 -8.74 -11.81
N ILE A 49 18.66 -8.69 -10.67
CA ILE A 49 18.23 -7.90 -9.52
C ILE A 49 18.22 -6.42 -9.91
N SER A 50 17.08 -5.76 -9.75
CA SER A 50 16.88 -4.35 -10.06
C SER A 50 15.96 -3.71 -9.03
N PHE A 51 15.90 -2.37 -9.01
CA PHE A 51 14.97 -1.70 -8.09
C PHE A 51 13.50 -2.06 -8.37
N ASP A 52 13.13 -2.32 -9.63
CA ASP A 52 11.80 -2.81 -9.98
C ASP A 52 11.52 -4.21 -9.40
N VAL A 53 12.52 -5.09 -9.40
CA VAL A 53 12.43 -6.39 -8.70
C VAL A 53 12.22 -6.17 -7.21
N LEU A 54 12.95 -5.25 -6.59
CA LEU A 54 12.80 -4.98 -5.15
C LEU A 54 11.37 -4.51 -4.82
N LYS A 55 10.80 -3.61 -5.63
CA LYS A 55 9.42 -3.12 -5.44
C LYS A 55 8.38 -4.24 -5.50
N THR A 56 8.61 -5.30 -6.28
CA THR A 56 7.68 -6.42 -6.40
C THR A 56 7.99 -7.59 -5.46
N THR A 57 9.16 -7.55 -4.80
CA THR A 57 9.63 -8.58 -3.86
C THR A 57 9.79 -7.98 -2.47
N SER A 58 11.02 -7.73 -2.05
CA SER A 58 11.46 -7.39 -0.70
C SER A 58 10.91 -6.06 -0.17
N LEU A 59 10.52 -5.13 -1.04
CA LEU A 59 9.95 -3.83 -0.65
C LEU A 59 8.44 -3.74 -0.87
N ARG A 60 7.79 -4.79 -1.38
CA ARG A 60 6.38 -4.72 -1.79
C ARG A 60 5.46 -4.28 -0.66
N SER A 61 5.52 -4.95 0.49
CA SER A 61 4.73 -4.59 1.68
C SER A 61 5.20 -3.28 2.30
N CYS A 62 6.49 -2.96 2.21
CA CYS A 62 7.03 -1.70 2.72
C CYS A 62 6.41 -0.49 2.01
N LEU A 63 6.22 -0.59 0.69
CA LEU A 63 5.69 0.49 -0.15
C LEU A 63 4.21 0.77 0.08
N GLU A 64 3.49 -0.09 0.79
CA GLU A 64 2.11 0.21 1.19
C GLU A 64 2.06 1.41 2.16
N CYS A 65 3.09 1.58 2.99
CA CYS A 65 3.17 2.66 3.98
C CYS A 65 4.30 3.66 3.71
N HIS A 66 5.39 3.24 3.05
CA HIS A 66 6.62 4.02 2.88
C HIS A 66 6.75 4.66 1.48
N THR A 67 5.66 5.10 0.87
CA THR A 67 5.71 5.82 -0.42
C THR A 67 5.97 7.32 -0.27
N THR A 68 5.71 7.90 0.90
CA THR A 68 5.82 9.33 1.15
C THR A 68 6.47 9.63 2.51
N GLY A 69 6.81 10.90 2.75
CA GLY A 69 7.37 11.36 4.02
C GLY A 69 8.87 11.09 4.20
N ARG A 70 9.35 11.21 5.45
CA ARG A 70 10.79 11.10 5.80
C ARG A 70 11.38 9.70 5.58
N ASN A 71 10.54 8.68 5.55
CA ASN A 71 10.94 7.30 5.29
C ASN A 71 10.46 6.83 3.90
N ALA A 72 10.18 7.76 2.97
CA ALA A 72 9.80 7.39 1.61
C ALA A 72 10.90 6.54 0.97
N MET A 73 10.51 5.47 0.27
CA MET A 73 11.41 4.56 -0.44
C MET A 73 10.84 4.15 -1.81
N GLY A 74 10.01 5.01 -2.41
CA GLY A 74 9.35 4.77 -3.70
C GLY A 74 10.30 4.83 -4.90
N THR A 75 11.49 5.41 -4.75
CA THR A 75 12.55 5.46 -5.78
C THR A 75 13.85 4.81 -5.30
N ALA A 76 14.73 4.47 -6.24
CA ALA A 76 16.01 3.85 -5.94
C ALA A 76 16.88 4.77 -5.05
N GLU A 77 16.88 6.07 -5.35
CA GLU A 77 17.63 7.09 -4.62
C GLU A 77 17.13 7.21 -3.18
N GLN A 78 15.80 7.18 -3.00
CA GLN A 78 15.17 7.21 -1.69
C GLN A 78 15.50 5.96 -0.86
N ALA A 79 15.42 4.77 -1.46
CA ALA A 79 15.78 3.53 -0.78
C ALA A 79 17.28 3.51 -0.41
N LEU A 80 18.16 3.97 -1.30
CA LEU A 80 19.60 4.07 -1.03
C LEU A 80 19.92 5.04 0.11
N ALA A 81 19.22 6.18 0.18
CA ALA A 81 19.36 7.13 1.28
C ALA A 81 18.98 6.54 2.64
N LEU A 82 18.15 5.49 2.65
CA LEU A 82 17.68 4.79 3.85
C LEU A 82 18.34 3.41 4.05
N LYS A 83 19.35 3.04 3.25
CA LYS A 83 19.97 1.69 3.23
C LYS A 83 20.19 1.09 4.62
N GLY A 84 20.94 1.79 5.48
CA GLY A 84 21.29 1.29 6.82
C GLY A 84 20.06 0.98 7.66
N LYS A 85 19.13 1.94 7.72
CA LYS A 85 17.87 1.79 8.46
C LYS A 85 17.03 0.64 7.92
N ILE A 86 16.87 0.53 6.60
CA ILE A 86 16.09 -0.55 5.98
C ILE A 86 16.69 -1.91 6.35
N LEU A 87 18.00 -2.08 6.21
CA LEU A 87 18.67 -3.34 6.51
C LEU A 87 18.58 -3.71 8.00
N ASP A 88 18.77 -2.74 8.90
CA ASP A 88 18.67 -2.98 10.35
C ASP A 88 17.26 -3.45 10.76
N GLU A 89 16.22 -2.77 10.29
CA GLU A 89 14.82 -3.08 10.62
C GLU A 89 14.36 -4.42 10.02
N VAL A 90 14.76 -4.70 8.78
CA VAL A 90 14.44 -5.96 8.08
C VAL A 90 15.16 -7.15 8.71
N ASN A 91 16.45 -7.01 9.01
CA ASN A 91 17.25 -8.11 9.57
C ASN A 91 16.88 -8.40 11.03
N SER A 92 16.47 -7.38 11.79
CA SER A 92 15.89 -7.56 13.13
C SER A 92 14.43 -8.05 13.11
N ASN A 93 13.82 -8.23 11.94
CA ASN A 93 12.40 -8.57 11.77
C ASN A 93 11.42 -7.59 12.44
N GLN A 94 11.84 -6.33 12.61
CA GLN A 94 10.96 -5.25 13.06
C GLN A 94 10.07 -4.75 11.93
N MET A 95 10.59 -4.76 10.69
CA MET A 95 9.83 -4.45 9.48
C MET A 95 9.84 -5.62 8.50
N PRO A 96 8.70 -5.92 7.85
CA PRO A 96 7.37 -5.37 8.09
C PRO A 96 6.80 -5.69 9.49
N PRO A 97 5.92 -4.85 10.07
CA PRO A 97 5.48 -5.02 11.44
C PRO A 97 4.51 -6.20 11.55
N LYS A 98 4.94 -7.25 12.27
CA LYS A 98 4.11 -8.44 12.53
C LYS A 98 2.83 -8.11 13.29
N ALA A 99 2.87 -7.09 14.15
CA ALA A 99 1.71 -6.62 14.91
C ALA A 99 0.58 -6.11 13.99
N SER A 100 0.93 -5.51 12.87
CA SER A 100 0.00 -5.08 11.82
C SER A 100 -0.29 -6.20 10.81
N GLY A 101 0.08 -7.43 11.15
CA GLY A 101 -0.30 -8.63 10.42
C GLY A 101 0.49 -8.91 9.15
N TYR A 102 1.59 -8.20 8.91
CA TYR A 102 2.49 -8.48 7.80
C TYR A 102 3.39 -9.70 8.09
N LYS A 103 3.65 -10.50 7.06
CA LYS A 103 4.68 -11.54 7.11
C LYS A 103 6.06 -10.89 7.04
N SER A 104 7.01 -11.40 7.84
CA SER A 104 8.42 -11.00 7.69
C SER A 104 8.97 -11.48 6.36
N LEU A 105 9.97 -10.74 5.86
CA LEU A 105 10.70 -11.14 4.65
C LEU A 105 11.40 -12.49 4.87
N THR A 106 11.34 -13.33 3.84
CA THR A 106 12.07 -14.57 3.72
C THR A 106 13.57 -14.32 3.59
N ASP A 107 14.38 -15.34 3.83
CA ASP A 107 15.84 -15.24 3.69
C ASP A 107 16.28 -14.89 2.26
N CYS A 108 15.53 -15.35 1.24
CA CYS A 108 15.79 -14.99 -0.15
C CYS A 108 15.49 -13.51 -0.42
N GLU A 109 14.34 -12.99 0.04
CA GLU A 109 14.00 -11.57 -0.12
C GLU A 109 15.03 -10.67 0.58
N LYS A 110 15.42 -11.01 1.81
CA LYS A 110 16.50 -10.29 2.51
C LYS A 110 17.79 -10.28 1.70
N GLN A 111 18.16 -11.42 1.10
CA GLN A 111 19.37 -11.49 0.29
C GLN A 111 19.27 -10.70 -1.02
N ILE A 112 18.11 -10.68 -1.68
CA ILE A 112 17.88 -9.85 -2.87
C ILE A 112 18.08 -8.37 -2.52
N LEU A 113 17.49 -7.93 -1.40
CA LEU A 113 17.60 -6.56 -0.90
C LEU A 113 19.05 -6.18 -0.55
N GLU A 114 19.74 -7.02 0.22
CA GLU A 114 21.15 -6.85 0.60
C GLU A 114 22.05 -6.78 -0.64
N SER A 115 21.89 -7.73 -1.57
CA SER A 115 22.71 -7.80 -2.78
C SER A 115 22.53 -6.57 -3.65
N TRP A 116 21.30 -6.10 -3.84
CA TRP A 116 21.04 -4.86 -4.59
C TRP A 116 21.73 -3.67 -3.94
N PHE A 117 21.58 -3.50 -2.63
CA PHE A 117 22.21 -2.41 -1.89
C PHE A 117 23.74 -2.44 -1.94
N ASP A 118 24.34 -3.61 -1.97
CA ASP A 118 25.80 -3.78 -2.06
C ASP A 118 26.32 -3.53 -3.47
N ASP A 119 25.58 -3.95 -4.49
CA ASP A 119 25.92 -3.68 -5.89
C ASP A 119 25.84 -2.18 -6.20
N GLN A 120 24.80 -1.49 -5.71
CA GLN A 120 24.70 -0.03 -5.83
C GLN A 120 25.84 0.69 -5.10
N ALA A 121 26.21 0.24 -3.89
CA ALA A 121 27.30 0.85 -3.13
C ALA A 121 28.68 0.62 -3.77
N SER A 122 28.87 -0.50 -4.44
CA SER A 122 30.14 -0.90 -5.08
C SER A 122 30.23 -0.51 -6.56
N GLY A 123 29.15 0.03 -7.15
CA GLY A 123 29.07 0.31 -8.58
C GLY A 123 29.16 -0.95 -9.46
N ARG A 124 28.86 -2.13 -8.90
CA ARG A 124 28.91 -3.40 -9.63
C ARG A 124 27.59 -3.65 -10.36
N PRO A 125 27.63 -4.34 -11.51
CA PRO A 125 26.41 -4.82 -12.15
C PRO A 125 25.72 -5.84 -11.23
N SER A 126 24.41 -5.74 -11.12
CA SER A 126 23.65 -6.66 -10.30
C SER A 126 23.58 -8.07 -10.87
N GLY A 127 23.68 -9.06 -9.98
CA GLY A 127 23.56 -10.48 -10.32
C GLY A 127 22.12 -10.91 -10.62
N LYS A 128 21.93 -12.19 -10.98
CA LYS A 128 20.60 -12.79 -11.12
C LYS A 128 20.14 -13.39 -9.79
N ILE A 129 18.82 -13.45 -9.59
CA ILE A 129 18.23 -13.97 -8.35
C ILE A 129 18.60 -15.44 -8.11
N LYS A 130 18.61 -16.27 -9.16
CA LYS A 130 18.98 -17.69 -9.06
C LYS A 130 20.41 -17.95 -8.58
N ASP A 131 21.29 -16.96 -8.74
CA ASP A 131 22.69 -17.08 -8.34
C ASP A 131 22.89 -16.75 -6.85
N LEU A 132 21.83 -16.30 -6.16
CA LEU A 132 21.85 -16.02 -4.72
C LEU A 132 21.69 -17.30 -3.89
N PRO A 133 22.64 -17.63 -2.98
CA PRO A 133 22.62 -18.87 -2.20
C PRO A 133 21.33 -19.13 -1.39
N LYS A 134 20.74 -18.09 -0.77
CA LYS A 134 19.51 -18.20 0.03
C LYS A 134 18.24 -18.29 -0.84
N CYS A 135 18.37 -18.01 -2.14
CA CYS A 135 17.31 -18.21 -3.12
C CYS A 135 17.41 -19.56 -3.85
N ALA A 136 18.54 -20.26 -3.74
CA ALA A 136 18.74 -21.55 -4.38
C ALA A 136 17.74 -22.60 -3.87
N GLY A 137 17.00 -23.22 -4.79
CA GLY A 137 16.04 -24.28 -4.46
C GLY A 137 14.72 -23.79 -3.85
N GLN A 138 14.56 -22.49 -3.61
CA GLN A 138 13.21 -21.94 -3.45
C GLN A 138 12.56 -21.98 -4.84
N SER A 139 11.39 -22.59 -4.96
CA SER A 139 10.51 -22.28 -6.07
C SER A 139 9.98 -20.87 -5.84
N ALA A 140 9.66 -20.14 -6.91
CA ALA A 140 8.93 -18.88 -6.76
C ALA A 140 7.75 -19.18 -5.85
N PRO A 141 7.39 -18.29 -4.91
CA PRO A 141 6.04 -18.32 -4.36
C PRO A 141 5.11 -18.57 -5.55
N PRO A 142 4.22 -19.58 -5.49
CA PRO A 142 3.28 -19.83 -6.58
C PRO A 142 2.76 -18.47 -6.96
N VAL A 143 2.98 -18.07 -8.21
CA VAL A 143 2.47 -16.80 -8.69
C VAL A 143 0.98 -16.90 -8.38
N GLU A 144 0.49 -16.16 -7.38
CA GLU A 144 -0.93 -15.94 -7.25
C GLU A 144 -1.25 -15.12 -8.49
N THR A 145 -1.47 -15.83 -9.60
CA THR A 145 -1.96 -15.26 -10.83
C THR A 145 -3.25 -14.63 -10.41
N LYS A 146 -3.26 -13.29 -10.35
CA LYS A 146 -4.47 -12.52 -10.08
C LYS A 146 -5.55 -13.18 -10.92
N PRO A 147 -6.63 -13.69 -10.29
CA PRO A 147 -7.61 -14.46 -11.04
C PRO A 147 -8.10 -13.59 -12.19
N ASP A 148 -8.33 -14.25 -13.32
CA ASP A 148 -8.94 -13.62 -14.47
C ASP A 148 -10.34 -13.13 -14.06
N ILE A 149 -10.44 -11.81 -13.84
CA ILE A 149 -11.65 -11.21 -13.27
C ILE A 149 -12.87 -11.40 -14.15
N THR A 150 -12.66 -11.62 -15.46
CA THR A 150 -13.73 -11.90 -16.43
C THR A 150 -14.39 -13.27 -16.21
N LYS A 151 -13.74 -14.16 -15.45
CA LYS A 151 -14.23 -15.50 -15.13
C LYS A 151 -14.78 -15.63 -13.71
N LEU A 152 -14.67 -14.57 -12.90
CA LEU A 152 -15.16 -14.59 -11.53
C LEU A 152 -16.67 -14.34 -11.48
N PRO A 153 -17.40 -14.99 -10.55
CA PRO A 153 -18.77 -14.61 -10.24
C PRO A 153 -18.84 -13.13 -9.81
N VAL A 154 -19.80 -12.39 -10.37
CA VAL A 154 -20.01 -10.97 -10.09
C VAL A 154 -20.69 -10.79 -8.73
N THR A 155 -19.90 -10.86 -7.66
CA THR A 155 -20.32 -10.70 -6.25
C THR A 155 -19.58 -9.53 -5.59
N PHE A 156 -20.13 -8.97 -4.51
CA PHE A 156 -19.43 -7.94 -3.74
C PHE A 156 -18.14 -8.47 -3.12
N GLU A 157 -18.12 -9.72 -2.64
CA GLU A 157 -16.90 -10.36 -2.11
C GLU A 157 -15.74 -10.31 -3.13
N ASN A 158 -15.99 -10.69 -4.39
CA ASN A 158 -14.97 -10.65 -5.44
C ASN A 158 -14.60 -9.22 -5.84
N LEU A 159 -15.60 -8.33 -5.94
CA LEU A 159 -15.36 -6.91 -6.21
C LEU A 159 -14.48 -6.29 -5.11
N GLN A 160 -14.80 -6.57 -3.85
CA GLN A 160 -14.09 -6.07 -2.69
C GLN A 160 -12.66 -6.59 -2.66
N LYS A 161 -12.48 -7.90 -2.79
CA LYS A 161 -11.17 -8.55 -2.72
C LYS A 161 -10.22 -8.09 -3.84
N TYR A 162 -10.70 -8.00 -5.08
CA TYR A 162 -9.82 -7.83 -6.25
C TYR A 162 -9.77 -6.40 -6.81
N ILE A 163 -10.70 -5.54 -6.42
CA ILE A 163 -10.79 -4.15 -6.89
C ILE A 163 -10.82 -3.16 -5.72
N ILE A 164 -11.83 -3.21 -4.85
CA ILE A 164 -12.03 -2.13 -3.85
C ILE A 164 -10.94 -2.12 -2.79
N ALA A 165 -10.64 -3.26 -2.16
CA ALA A 165 -9.61 -3.36 -1.14
C ALA A 165 -8.24 -2.89 -1.63
N PRO A 166 -7.69 -3.39 -2.75
CA PRO A 166 -6.35 -3.00 -3.19
C PRO A 166 -6.25 -1.58 -3.79
N LYS A 167 -7.36 -0.94 -4.20
CA LYS A 167 -7.31 0.34 -4.94
C LYS A 167 -8.06 1.50 -4.30
N CYS A 168 -8.99 1.22 -3.40
CA CYS A 168 -9.91 2.22 -2.87
C CYS A 168 -9.83 2.34 -1.34
N LEU A 169 -9.72 1.22 -0.61
CA LEU A 169 -9.83 1.22 0.85
C LEU A 169 -8.68 1.91 1.58
N SER A 170 -7.53 2.12 0.94
CA SER A 170 -6.46 2.94 1.52
C SER A 170 -6.87 4.39 1.80
N CYS A 171 -7.90 4.90 1.12
CA CYS A 171 -8.45 6.24 1.31
C CYS A 171 -9.94 6.26 1.67
N HIS A 172 -10.65 5.14 1.50
CA HIS A 172 -12.12 5.05 1.57
C HIS A 172 -12.61 3.95 2.51
N ALA A 173 -11.82 3.54 3.49
CA ALA A 173 -12.26 2.65 4.56
C ALA A 173 -12.85 3.45 5.74
N HIS A 174 -13.68 2.81 6.57
CA HIS A 174 -14.35 3.47 7.72
C HIS A 174 -13.37 4.01 8.77
N ASP A 175 -12.15 3.48 8.81
CA ASP A 175 -11.11 3.78 9.79
C ASP A 175 -10.11 4.84 9.29
N VAL A 176 -10.30 5.38 8.08
CA VAL A 176 -9.51 6.50 7.55
C VAL A 176 -10.07 7.82 8.09
N GLU A 177 -9.22 8.61 8.77
CA GLU A 177 -9.59 9.94 9.24
C GLU A 177 -9.99 10.88 8.08
N ASP A 178 -10.97 11.76 8.32
CA ASP A 178 -11.50 12.71 7.34
C ASP A 178 -12.02 12.09 6.03
N VAL A 179 -12.47 10.83 6.07
CA VAL A 179 -13.05 10.15 4.90
C VAL A 179 -14.46 10.67 4.57
N GLU A 180 -14.62 11.26 3.38
CA GLU A 180 -15.93 11.75 2.92
C GLU A 180 -16.88 10.61 2.46
N THR A 181 -16.31 9.49 1.99
CA THR A 181 -17.06 8.35 1.46
C THR A 181 -16.43 7.03 1.85
N VAL A 182 -17.20 6.17 2.51
CA VAL A 182 -16.79 4.82 2.94
C VAL A 182 -17.25 3.76 1.92
N LEU A 183 -16.37 2.83 1.58
CA LEU A 183 -16.54 1.82 0.52
C LEU A 183 -16.32 0.37 0.98
N ASP A 184 -16.27 0.12 2.29
CA ASP A 184 -15.97 -1.21 2.83
C ASP A 184 -17.16 -2.19 2.86
N SER A 185 -18.38 -1.68 2.68
CA SER A 185 -19.62 -2.44 2.68
C SER A 185 -20.63 -1.81 1.74
N VAL A 186 -21.56 -2.62 1.21
CA VAL A 186 -22.63 -2.11 0.33
C VAL A 186 -23.55 -1.14 1.08
N ALA A 187 -23.81 -1.41 2.36
CA ALA A 187 -24.61 -0.54 3.22
C ALA A 187 -24.01 0.87 3.31
N ALA A 188 -22.72 0.99 3.62
CA ALA A 188 -22.03 2.27 3.66
C ALA A 188 -22.06 2.98 2.29
N MET A 189 -21.83 2.24 1.21
CA MET A 189 -21.91 2.83 -0.14
C MET A 189 -23.29 3.40 -0.49
N LYS A 190 -24.37 2.75 -0.02
CA LYS A 190 -25.75 3.24 -0.18
C LYS A 190 -26.00 4.46 0.71
N GLU A 191 -25.56 4.43 1.96
CA GLU A 191 -25.67 5.54 2.92
C GLU A 191 -24.96 6.81 2.41
N HIS A 192 -23.75 6.66 1.88
CA HIS A 192 -22.99 7.76 1.27
C HIS A 192 -23.53 8.17 -0.12
N GLY A 193 -24.56 7.51 -0.64
CA GLY A 193 -25.19 7.84 -1.91
C GLY A 193 -24.20 7.78 -3.08
N VAL A 194 -23.27 6.82 -3.06
CA VAL A 194 -22.33 6.57 -4.18
C VAL A 194 -22.85 5.52 -5.16
N LEU A 195 -23.83 4.72 -4.73
CA LEU A 195 -24.58 3.76 -5.56
C LEU A 195 -25.95 4.33 -5.96
N ALA A 196 -26.38 3.94 -7.14
CA ALA A 196 -27.71 4.16 -7.71
C ALA A 196 -28.21 2.85 -8.34
N ASP A 197 -29.42 2.86 -8.90
CA ASP A 197 -30.04 1.67 -9.50
C ASP A 197 -29.30 1.16 -10.74
N THR A 198 -28.59 2.05 -11.43
CA THR A 198 -27.75 1.72 -12.60
C THR A 198 -26.32 2.24 -12.43
N ALA A 199 -25.37 1.62 -13.12
CA ALA A 199 -23.99 2.08 -13.14
C ALA A 199 -23.88 3.50 -13.73
N GLU A 200 -24.62 3.78 -14.80
CA GLU A 200 -24.65 5.09 -15.46
C GLU A 200 -25.18 6.22 -14.57
N GLU A 201 -25.89 5.90 -13.49
CA GLU A 201 -26.36 6.88 -12.51
C GLU A 201 -25.44 6.96 -11.29
N SER A 202 -24.79 5.84 -10.94
CA SER A 202 -23.91 5.69 -9.79
C SER A 202 -22.67 6.57 -9.84
N LYS A 203 -22.42 7.32 -8.76
CA LYS A 203 -21.21 8.16 -8.63
C LYS A 203 -19.94 7.31 -8.63
N LEU A 204 -19.98 6.14 -7.98
CA LEU A 204 -18.86 5.20 -7.91
C LEU A 204 -18.39 4.76 -9.30
N TYR A 205 -19.31 4.46 -10.21
CA TYR A 205 -18.95 4.11 -11.58
C TYR A 205 -18.43 5.32 -12.37
N LYS A 206 -19.14 6.45 -12.30
CA LYS A 206 -18.75 7.67 -13.02
C LYS A 206 -17.34 8.15 -12.68
N ILE A 207 -16.92 8.00 -11.42
CA ILE A 207 -15.65 8.55 -10.94
C ILE A 207 -14.44 7.69 -11.35
N VAL A 208 -14.63 6.41 -11.67
CA VAL A 208 -13.54 5.54 -12.13
C VAL A 208 -13.30 5.61 -13.63
N LEU A 209 -14.28 6.10 -14.40
CA LEU A 209 -14.17 6.25 -15.85
C LEU A 209 -13.05 7.23 -16.25
N PRO A 210 -12.31 6.97 -17.34
CA PRO A 210 -11.27 7.88 -17.84
C PRO A 210 -11.74 9.30 -18.15
N THR A 211 -13.04 9.48 -18.39
CA THR A 211 -13.67 10.78 -18.69
C THR A 211 -14.03 11.60 -17.46
N ALA A 212 -13.84 11.06 -16.25
CA ALA A 212 -14.19 11.73 -15.01
C ALA A 212 -13.29 12.95 -14.74
N LYS A 213 -13.89 14.10 -14.38
CA LYS A 213 -13.15 15.32 -14.01
C LYS A 213 -12.22 15.11 -12.80
N ARG A 214 -12.61 14.25 -11.86
CA ARG A 214 -11.83 13.89 -10.66
C ARG A 214 -11.69 12.37 -10.59
N GLN A 215 -10.89 11.79 -11.47
CA GLN A 215 -10.83 10.34 -11.57
C GLN A 215 -10.23 9.67 -10.31
N MET A 216 -10.82 8.56 -9.85
CA MET A 216 -10.28 7.70 -8.78
C MET A 216 -9.65 6.40 -9.32
N PRO A 217 -8.61 5.83 -8.66
CA PRO A 217 -7.81 6.42 -7.57
C PRO A 217 -6.99 7.63 -8.03
N PRO A 218 -6.78 8.70 -7.23
CA PRO A 218 -6.10 9.91 -7.70
C PRO A 218 -4.69 9.62 -8.23
N LEU A 219 -4.23 10.32 -9.28
CA LEU A 219 -2.87 10.11 -9.83
C LEU A 219 -1.77 10.23 -8.76
N LYS A 220 -1.94 11.18 -7.83
CA LYS A 220 -1.02 11.42 -6.71
C LYS A 220 -0.95 10.27 -5.69
N SER A 221 -1.89 9.32 -5.72
CA SER A 221 -1.89 8.16 -4.81
C SER A 221 -0.89 7.08 -5.22
N GLY A 222 -0.40 7.10 -6.47
CA GLY A 222 0.45 6.04 -7.00
C GLY A 222 -0.28 4.70 -7.25
N LEU A 223 -1.57 4.60 -6.94
CA LEU A 223 -2.36 3.40 -7.19
C LEU A 223 -2.78 3.31 -8.66
N PRO A 224 -2.76 2.10 -9.25
CA PRO A 224 -3.16 1.92 -10.64
C PRO A 224 -4.66 2.18 -10.81
N ARG A 225 -5.03 2.72 -11.98
CA ARG A 225 -6.44 2.85 -12.40
C ARG A 225 -7.10 1.48 -12.51
N LEU A 226 -8.44 1.48 -12.56
CA LEU A 226 -9.17 0.29 -12.94
C LEU A 226 -8.90 -0.04 -14.41
N THR A 227 -8.74 -1.32 -14.72
CA THR A 227 -8.68 -1.81 -16.10
C THR A 227 -10.07 -1.78 -16.73
N ALA A 228 -10.16 -2.02 -18.05
CA ALA A 228 -11.45 -2.16 -18.72
C ALA A 228 -12.29 -3.29 -18.11
N ASP A 229 -11.67 -4.45 -17.86
CA ASP A 229 -12.36 -5.61 -17.28
C ASP A 229 -12.82 -5.35 -15.83
N GLU A 230 -11.99 -4.68 -15.02
CA GLU A 230 -12.38 -4.31 -13.65
C GLU A 230 -13.52 -3.28 -13.64
N THR A 231 -13.51 -2.35 -14.60
CA THR A 231 -14.58 -1.35 -14.77
C THR A 231 -15.87 -2.03 -15.22
N ALA A 232 -15.80 -2.99 -16.15
CA ALA A 232 -16.95 -3.78 -16.59
C ALA A 232 -17.51 -4.66 -15.47
N PHE A 233 -16.65 -5.25 -14.64
CA PHE A 233 -17.05 -6.03 -13.47
C PHE A 233 -17.82 -5.16 -12.46
N LEU A 234 -17.28 -3.98 -12.13
CA LEU A 234 -17.96 -2.99 -11.27
C LEU A 234 -19.32 -2.57 -11.86
N LYS A 235 -19.36 -2.26 -13.16
CA LYS A 235 -20.59 -1.88 -13.86
C LYS A 235 -21.66 -2.96 -13.72
N THR A 236 -21.30 -4.20 -14.05
CA THR A 236 -22.20 -5.35 -14.02
C THR A 236 -22.70 -5.62 -12.60
N TRP A 237 -21.85 -5.48 -11.59
CA TRP A 237 -22.28 -5.64 -10.19
C TRP A 237 -23.30 -4.58 -9.77
N ILE A 238 -23.10 -3.32 -10.16
CA ILE A 238 -24.06 -2.24 -9.89
C ILE A 238 -25.38 -2.49 -10.63
N ASP A 239 -25.34 -2.79 -11.92
CA ASP A 239 -26.53 -3.05 -12.75
C ASP A 239 -27.32 -4.28 -12.28
N ASN A 240 -26.66 -5.22 -11.59
CA ASN A 240 -27.29 -6.36 -10.93
C ASN A 240 -27.86 -6.03 -9.54
N GLY A 241 -28.00 -4.74 -9.19
CA GLY A 241 -28.64 -4.29 -7.94
C GLY A 241 -27.68 -4.07 -6.77
N ALA A 242 -26.37 -4.15 -6.99
CA ALA A 242 -25.34 -3.93 -5.97
C ALA A 242 -25.65 -4.69 -4.67
N HIS A 243 -25.74 -6.02 -4.76
CA HIS A 243 -25.97 -6.91 -3.63
C HIS A 243 -24.65 -7.30 -2.96
N GLU A 244 -24.71 -7.56 -1.66
CA GLU A 244 -23.62 -8.14 -0.85
C GLU A 244 -23.26 -9.56 -1.33
#